data_AF-A0A852EW16-F1
#
_entry.id   AF-A0A852EW16-F1
#
_cell.length_a   1.000
_cell.length_b   1.000
_cell.length_c   1.000
_cell.angle_alpha   90.00
_cell.angle_beta   90.00
_cell.angle_gamma   90.00
#
_symmetry.space_group_name_H-M   'P 1'
#
loop_
_entity.id
_entity.type
_entity.pdbx_description
1 polymer ?
#
loop_
_entity_poly.entity_id
_entity_poly.type
_entity_poly.pdbx_seq_one_letter_code
_entity_poly.pdbx_strand_id
1 'polypeptide(L)'
;GKLVARYHKYNLFRGETQFNYPKEPEAVTFETPFGKFGIFTCFDILFYEPAVVLVSKMQVDTVLFPTAWMNVLPFLTAIEIHSAWAMGMRVNLLSANTHNTSMAMTGSGLFTPEGPAAYHYDSATEEGHLLLAELSAHPRLSPTYPPAINWSLYATSIKKFPGENDTFSGPVRKDIFTFRELRHKDGNYTVCQGDLCCHLVYQMSDKRKDEVYVLGAFDGLHGSLIKYHWQICSLLKCPSTNLSTCGQATETAQTKFEMFSLSGTFGTSYVFPEVLYSGVQLAPGEFEVLRDGRLESKHGTLKPLITATLFGRLYEKDHPHPLR
;
A
#
# COMPACT_ATOMS: atom_id res chain seq x y z
N GLY A 1 -11.00 32.57 -9.47
CA GLY A 1 -10.75 31.34 -10.23
C GLY A 1 -9.80 31.56 -11.40
N LYS A 2 -8.53 31.87 -11.13
CA LYS A 2 -7.45 31.85 -12.14
C LYS A 2 -7.04 30.39 -12.36
N LEU A 3 -6.79 29.98 -13.61
CA LEU A 3 -6.20 28.66 -13.90
C LEU A 3 -4.72 28.65 -13.46
N VAL A 4 -4.34 27.72 -12.59
CA VAL A 4 -2.98 27.62 -12.03
C VAL A 4 -2.23 26.35 -12.39
N ALA A 5 -2.94 25.29 -12.80
CA ALA A 5 -2.34 24.03 -13.22
C ALA A 5 -3.25 23.32 -14.23
N ARG A 6 -2.64 22.53 -15.12
CA ARG A 6 -3.31 21.60 -16.03
C ARG A 6 -2.40 20.38 -16.17
N TYR A 7 -2.96 19.19 -15.98
CA TYR A 7 -2.24 17.92 -16.08
C TYR A 7 -3.01 16.98 -16.99
N HIS A 8 -2.29 16.32 -17.90
CA HIS A 8 -2.83 15.21 -18.70
C HIS A 8 -2.32 13.89 -18.13
N LYS A 9 -3.25 12.99 -17.78
CA LYS A 9 -2.96 11.67 -17.22
C LYS A 9 -1.96 10.91 -18.10
N TYR A 10 -0.86 10.46 -17.50
CA TYR A 10 0.22 9.81 -18.24
C TYR A 10 0.01 8.29 -18.32
N ASN A 11 -0.33 7.64 -17.21
CA ASN A 11 -0.50 6.20 -17.15
C ASN A 11 -1.98 5.85 -17.29
N LEU A 12 -2.45 5.62 -18.52
CA LEU A 12 -3.83 5.22 -18.76
C LEU A 12 -4.10 3.79 -18.28
N PHE A 13 -5.25 3.60 -17.64
CA PHE A 13 -5.74 2.31 -17.22
C PHE A 13 -6.28 1.52 -18.43
N ARG A 14 -6.26 0.18 -18.33
CA ARG A 14 -6.81 -0.68 -19.38
C ARG A 14 -8.29 -0.37 -19.59
N GLY A 15 -8.65 0.02 -20.81
CA GLY A 15 -10.03 0.36 -21.18
C GLY A 15 -10.28 1.85 -21.37
N GLU A 16 -9.31 2.71 -21.02
CA GLU A 16 -9.35 4.16 -21.31
C GLU A 16 -8.99 4.46 -22.78
N THR A 17 -9.65 3.81 -23.73
CA THR A 17 -9.36 3.94 -25.17
C THR A 17 -9.84 5.26 -25.78
N GLN A 18 -10.64 6.03 -25.04
CA GLN A 18 -11.12 7.35 -25.42
C GLN A 18 -10.10 8.48 -25.19
N PHE A 19 -9.00 8.22 -24.49
CA PHE A 19 -7.96 9.21 -24.18
C PHE A 19 -6.67 8.93 -24.94
N ASN A 20 -5.92 9.99 -25.23
CA ASN A 20 -4.58 9.88 -25.77
C ASN A 20 -3.55 9.99 -24.65
N TYR A 21 -2.44 9.26 -24.80
CA TYR A 21 -1.29 9.47 -23.95
C TYR A 21 -0.57 10.80 -24.31
N PRO A 22 -0.09 11.56 -23.33
CA PRO A 22 0.84 12.66 -23.56
C PRO A 22 2.14 12.16 -24.23
N LYS A 23 2.77 13.01 -25.05
CA LYS A 23 4.05 12.65 -25.71
C LYS A 23 5.17 12.37 -24.71
N GLU A 24 5.23 13.16 -23.64
CA GLU A 24 6.18 13.03 -22.54
C GLU A 24 5.44 13.17 -21.21
N PRO A 25 5.94 12.57 -20.12
CA PRO A 25 5.33 12.74 -18.80
C PRO A 25 5.39 14.20 -18.33
N GLU A 26 4.28 14.69 -17.80
CA GLU A 26 4.15 16.05 -17.29
C GLU A 26 4.30 16.08 -15.75
N ALA A 27 5.39 16.66 -15.23
CA ALA A 27 5.55 16.92 -13.80
C ALA A 27 4.97 18.30 -13.43
N VAL A 28 3.66 18.36 -13.20
CA VAL A 28 2.91 19.61 -12.98
C VAL A 28 2.91 19.98 -11.50
N THR A 29 3.32 21.22 -11.19
CA THR A 29 3.30 21.79 -9.84
C THR A 29 2.77 23.22 -9.83
N PHE A 30 2.30 23.68 -8.67
CA PHE A 30 1.94 25.09 -8.43
C PHE A 30 2.17 25.45 -6.96
N GLU A 31 2.43 26.73 -6.70
CA GLU A 31 2.74 27.25 -5.38
C GLU A 31 1.52 27.92 -4.74
N THR A 32 1.41 27.81 -3.42
CA THR A 32 0.38 28.47 -2.61
C THR A 32 1.00 29.01 -1.31
N PRO A 33 0.32 29.92 -0.57
CA PRO A 33 0.77 30.32 0.76
C PRO A 33 0.84 29.19 1.80
N PHE A 34 0.27 28.02 1.51
CA PHE A 34 0.19 26.85 2.39
C PHE A 34 0.83 25.61 1.77
N GLY A 35 1.89 25.81 0.97
CA GLY A 35 2.73 24.74 0.46
C GLY A 35 2.75 24.63 -1.05
N LYS A 36 3.70 23.82 -1.53
CA LYS A 36 3.87 23.46 -2.93
C LYS A 36 3.03 22.24 -3.28
N PHE A 37 2.24 22.33 -4.33
CA PHE A 37 1.34 21.27 -4.76
C PHE A 37 1.84 20.57 -6.02
N GLY A 38 1.71 19.25 -6.05
CA GLY A 38 1.77 18.42 -7.27
C GLY A 38 0.40 17.86 -7.61
N ILE A 39 0.22 17.38 -8.83
CA ILE A 39 -1.01 16.70 -9.26
C ILE A 39 -0.69 15.53 -10.18
N PHE A 40 -1.38 14.40 -9.95
CA PHE A 40 -1.44 13.26 -10.87
C PHE A 40 -2.77 12.51 -10.66
N THR A 41 -3.09 11.54 -11.50
CA THR A 41 -4.45 10.98 -11.58
C THR A 41 -4.48 9.46 -11.51
N CYS A 42 -5.22 8.92 -10.54
CA CYS A 42 -5.55 7.49 -10.43
C CYS A 42 -4.33 6.55 -10.62
N PHE A 43 -4.29 5.81 -11.73
CA PHE A 43 -3.29 4.78 -12.00
C PHE A 43 -1.84 5.29 -12.01
N ASP A 44 -1.62 6.59 -12.19
CA ASP A 44 -0.30 7.24 -12.08
C ASP A 44 0.43 6.94 -10.76
N ILE A 45 -0.31 6.72 -9.66
CA ILE A 45 0.27 6.47 -8.32
C ILE A 45 1.19 5.23 -8.28
N LEU A 46 0.97 4.27 -9.18
CA LEU A 46 1.74 3.03 -9.26
C LEU A 46 3.04 3.15 -10.09
N PHE A 47 3.32 4.32 -10.67
CA PHE A 47 4.43 4.53 -11.60
C PHE A 47 5.40 5.62 -11.13
N TYR A 48 6.61 5.59 -11.68
CA TYR A 48 7.65 6.56 -11.34
C TYR A 48 7.30 7.96 -11.86
N GLU A 49 6.89 8.05 -13.13
CA GLU A 49 6.50 9.29 -13.78
C GLU A 49 4.96 9.45 -13.78
N PRO A 50 4.41 10.58 -13.30
CA PRO A 50 5.07 11.70 -12.61
C PRO A 50 5.14 11.54 -11.08
N ALA A 51 4.50 10.52 -10.51
CA ALA A 51 4.19 10.47 -9.08
C ALA A 51 5.43 10.52 -8.18
N VAL A 52 6.46 9.71 -8.46
CA VAL A 52 7.71 9.70 -7.69
C VAL A 52 8.54 10.95 -7.96
N VAL A 53 8.54 11.45 -9.20
CA VAL A 53 9.26 12.67 -9.60
C VAL A 53 8.75 13.90 -8.84
N LEU A 54 7.44 14.04 -8.70
CA LEU A 54 6.83 15.17 -7.99
C LEU A 54 7.33 15.25 -6.53
N VAL A 55 7.43 14.11 -5.86
CA VAL A 55 7.89 14.09 -4.46
C VAL A 55 9.41 14.17 -4.36
N SER A 56 10.13 13.31 -5.08
CA SER A 56 11.57 13.10 -4.87
C SER A 56 12.44 14.17 -5.54
N LYS A 57 11.99 14.70 -6.69
CA LYS A 57 12.74 15.71 -7.46
C LYS A 57 12.15 17.10 -7.31
N MET A 58 10.83 17.23 -7.39
CA MET A 58 10.17 18.55 -7.31
C MET A 58 9.85 18.98 -5.87
N GLN A 59 10.00 18.07 -4.90
CA GLN A 59 9.85 18.34 -3.48
C GLN A 59 8.51 19.00 -3.12
N VAL A 60 7.41 18.56 -3.74
CA VAL A 60 6.07 19.04 -3.35
C VAL A 60 5.75 18.70 -1.89
N ASP A 61 4.97 19.55 -1.23
CA ASP A 61 4.49 19.34 0.14
C ASP A 61 3.20 18.51 0.16
N THR A 62 2.36 18.71 -0.85
CA THR A 62 1.05 18.07 -0.99
C THR A 62 0.80 17.64 -2.43
N VAL A 63 0.16 16.48 -2.60
CA VAL A 63 -0.29 15.97 -3.90
C VAL A 63 -1.81 16.02 -3.95
N LEU A 64 -2.37 16.62 -5.00
CA LEU A 64 -3.77 16.48 -5.36
C LEU A 64 -3.95 15.22 -6.21
N PHE A 65 -4.87 14.35 -5.80
CA PHE A 65 -5.05 13.04 -6.42
C PHE A 65 -6.54 12.75 -6.72
N PRO A 66 -7.06 13.30 -7.83
CA PRO A 66 -8.33 12.86 -8.39
C PRO A 66 -8.23 11.41 -8.85
N THR A 67 -9.21 10.58 -8.51
CA THR A 67 -9.19 9.17 -8.87
C THR A 67 -10.59 8.60 -9.09
N ALA A 68 -10.64 7.52 -9.88
CA ALA A 68 -11.82 6.68 -10.08
C ALA A 68 -11.34 5.23 -9.91
N TRP A 69 -11.01 4.91 -8.65
CA TRP A 69 -10.27 3.72 -8.29
C TRP A 69 -11.22 2.57 -7.99
N MET A 70 -11.05 1.45 -8.70
CA MET A 70 -11.76 0.21 -8.41
C MET A 70 -10.99 -0.57 -7.36
N ASN A 71 -11.62 -0.78 -6.20
CA ASN A 71 -10.99 -1.46 -5.08
C ASN A 71 -10.68 -2.92 -5.40
N VAL A 72 -9.47 -3.33 -5.03
CA VAL A 72 -8.98 -4.69 -5.24
C VAL A 72 -8.22 -5.13 -3.99
N LEU A 73 -8.85 -5.96 -3.17
CA LEU A 73 -8.18 -6.63 -2.07
C LEU A 73 -7.20 -7.70 -2.60
N PRO A 74 -6.12 -8.01 -1.87
CA PRO A 74 -5.81 -7.49 -0.52
C PRO A 74 -4.88 -6.26 -0.47
N PHE A 75 -4.41 -5.69 -1.59
CA PHE A 75 -3.33 -4.67 -1.57
C PHE A 75 -3.63 -3.38 -2.34
N LEU A 76 -4.78 -3.31 -3.02
CA LEU A 76 -5.09 -2.22 -3.94
C LEU A 76 -6.50 -1.68 -3.64
N THR A 77 -6.87 -1.65 -2.36
CA THR A 77 -8.02 -0.85 -1.91
C THR A 77 -7.60 0.61 -1.85
N ALA A 78 -8.44 1.53 -2.33
CA ALA A 78 -8.10 2.96 -2.45
C ALA A 78 -7.54 3.54 -1.16
N ILE A 79 -8.28 3.47 -0.04
CA ILE A 79 -7.82 4.02 1.24
C ILE A 79 -6.53 3.38 1.75
N GLU A 80 -6.29 2.11 1.41
CA GLU A 80 -5.14 1.31 1.83
C GLU A 80 -3.89 1.79 1.09
N ILE A 81 -3.84 1.58 -0.22
CA ILE A 81 -2.64 1.90 -1.02
C ILE A 81 -2.39 3.41 -1.10
N HIS A 82 -3.42 4.26 -1.13
CA HIS A 82 -3.22 5.71 -1.17
C HIS A 82 -2.61 6.24 0.15
N SER A 83 -3.09 5.75 1.30
CA SER A 83 -2.52 6.15 2.61
C SER A 83 -1.10 5.61 2.80
N ALA A 84 -0.86 4.37 2.40
CA ALA A 84 0.46 3.75 2.41
C ALA A 84 1.46 4.48 1.51
N TRP A 85 1.02 4.92 0.32
CA TRP A 85 1.85 5.71 -0.59
C TRP A 85 2.21 7.07 0.02
N ALA A 86 1.25 7.77 0.64
CA ALA A 86 1.49 9.04 1.32
C ALA A 86 2.52 8.89 2.47
N MET A 87 2.41 7.82 3.26
CA MET A 87 3.36 7.47 4.33
C MET A 87 4.74 7.13 3.78
N GLY A 88 4.83 6.23 2.78
CA GLY A 88 6.10 5.80 2.20
C GLY A 88 6.84 6.92 1.46
N MET A 89 6.10 7.77 0.74
CA MET A 89 6.66 8.94 0.05
C MET A 89 6.84 10.16 0.96
N ARG A 90 6.27 10.12 2.18
CA ARG A 90 6.33 11.17 3.19
C ARG A 90 5.84 12.53 2.66
N VAL A 91 4.63 12.51 2.12
CA VAL A 91 3.96 13.69 1.55
C VAL A 91 2.49 13.70 1.96
N ASN A 92 1.86 14.88 2.02
CA ASN A 92 0.41 14.93 2.11
C ASN A 92 -0.21 14.45 0.78
N LEU A 93 -1.30 13.69 0.83
CA LEU A 93 -2.05 13.23 -0.34
C LEU A 93 -3.54 13.48 -0.13
N LEU A 94 -4.13 14.29 -1.01
CA LEU A 94 -5.56 14.57 -1.05
C LEU A 94 -6.20 13.67 -2.11
N SER A 95 -6.74 12.53 -1.67
CA SER A 95 -7.36 11.54 -2.53
C SER A 95 -8.87 11.76 -2.61
N ALA A 96 -9.36 12.14 -3.78
CA ALA A 96 -10.77 12.31 -4.07
C ALA A 96 -11.22 11.26 -5.09
N ASN A 97 -11.97 10.26 -4.62
CA ASN A 97 -12.42 9.13 -5.43
C ASN A 97 -13.87 9.28 -5.89
N THR A 98 -14.20 8.68 -7.02
CA THR A 98 -15.59 8.45 -7.44
C THR A 98 -16.29 7.53 -6.43
N HIS A 99 -17.57 7.81 -6.17
CA HIS A 99 -18.47 6.90 -5.45
C HIS A 99 -19.39 6.19 -6.45
N ASN A 100 -19.12 4.90 -6.67
CA ASN A 100 -19.90 4.00 -7.52
C ASN A 100 -19.66 2.57 -7.02
N THR A 101 -20.55 2.11 -6.14
CA THR A 101 -20.42 0.81 -5.47
C THR A 101 -20.44 -0.36 -6.46
N SER A 102 -21.20 -0.24 -7.56
CA SER A 102 -21.31 -1.29 -8.59
C SER A 102 -19.98 -1.59 -9.31
N MET A 103 -19.05 -0.63 -9.30
CA MET A 103 -17.70 -0.78 -9.84
C MET A 103 -16.63 -0.92 -8.75
N ALA A 104 -17.05 -1.16 -7.50
CA ALA A 104 -16.18 -1.15 -6.32
C ALA A 104 -15.40 0.17 -6.17
N MET A 105 -15.97 1.30 -6.59
CA MET A 105 -15.37 2.63 -6.45
C MET A 105 -15.91 3.30 -5.20
N THR A 106 -15.10 3.33 -4.16
CA THR A 106 -15.29 4.08 -2.92
C THR A 106 -13.92 4.16 -2.24
N GLY A 107 -13.74 5.07 -1.30
CA GLY A 107 -12.44 5.26 -0.64
C GLY A 107 -11.80 6.58 -1.03
N SER A 108 -12.08 7.62 -0.25
CA SER A 108 -11.43 8.94 -0.33
C SER A 108 -10.73 9.26 0.98
N GLY A 109 -9.77 10.18 0.98
CA GLY A 109 -9.08 10.55 2.21
C GLY A 109 -8.08 11.68 2.10
N LEU A 110 -7.74 12.21 3.28
CA LEU A 110 -6.71 13.20 3.54
C LEU A 110 -5.59 12.46 4.29
N PHE A 111 -4.52 12.13 3.57
CA PHE A 111 -3.43 11.31 4.09
C PHE A 111 -2.18 12.16 4.33
N THR A 112 -1.46 11.88 5.43
CA THR A 112 -0.25 12.59 5.85
C THR A 112 0.92 11.61 5.95
N PRO A 113 2.17 12.09 6.05
CA PRO A 113 3.33 11.23 6.30
C PRO A 113 3.18 10.34 7.54
N GLU A 114 2.45 10.80 8.56
CA GLU A 114 2.25 10.11 9.84
C GLU A 114 1.06 9.15 9.85
N GLY A 115 0.16 9.25 8.87
CA GLY A 115 -1.05 8.43 8.77
C GLY A 115 -2.27 9.19 8.20
N PRO A 116 -3.45 8.54 8.13
CA PRO A 116 -4.66 9.19 7.63
C PRO A 116 -5.20 10.21 8.65
N ALA A 117 -5.40 11.46 8.22
CA ALA A 117 -6.05 12.50 9.03
C ALA A 117 -7.58 12.37 8.97
N ALA A 118 -8.11 12.02 7.80
CA ALA A 118 -9.51 11.66 7.60
C ALA A 118 -9.62 10.70 6.41
N TYR A 119 -10.56 9.76 6.45
CA TYR A 119 -10.86 8.90 5.32
C TYR A 119 -12.31 8.49 5.35
N HIS A 120 -12.83 8.07 4.20
CA HIS A 120 -14.18 7.57 4.04
C HIS A 120 -14.17 6.36 3.11
N TYR A 121 -14.83 5.28 3.53
CA TYR A 121 -15.10 4.10 2.73
C TYR A 121 -16.52 3.65 3.02
N ASP A 122 -17.29 3.46 1.95
CA ASP A 122 -18.67 3.03 2.03
C ASP A 122 -18.99 2.21 0.77
N SER A 123 -19.24 0.92 0.96
CA SER A 123 -19.68 -0.01 -0.08
C SER A 123 -21.17 -0.33 -0.01
N ALA A 124 -21.90 0.29 0.93
CA ALA A 124 -23.28 -0.02 1.24
C ALA A 124 -24.29 1.01 0.73
N THR A 125 -23.91 2.28 0.64
CA THR A 125 -24.79 3.37 0.17
C THR A 125 -24.30 4.00 -1.13
N GLU A 126 -25.13 4.85 -1.75
CA GLU A 126 -24.78 5.61 -2.96
C GLU A 126 -24.49 7.09 -2.66
N GLU A 127 -24.29 7.44 -1.38
CA GLU A 127 -24.17 8.83 -0.95
C GLU A 127 -22.77 9.40 -1.21
N GLY A 128 -22.73 10.67 -1.62
CA GLY A 128 -21.48 11.43 -1.64
C GLY A 128 -21.00 11.78 -0.24
N HIS A 129 -19.70 12.02 -0.09
CA HIS A 129 -19.11 12.38 1.21
C HIS A 129 -18.11 13.53 1.08
N LEU A 130 -18.13 14.46 2.03
CA LEU A 130 -17.16 15.56 2.13
C LEU A 130 -16.29 15.37 3.38
N LEU A 131 -14.98 15.30 3.17
CA LEU A 131 -13.99 15.20 4.25
C LEU A 131 -13.29 16.54 4.46
N LEU A 132 -13.10 16.93 5.72
CA LEU A 132 -12.29 18.08 6.11
C LEU A 132 -11.31 17.66 7.21
N ALA A 133 -10.08 18.14 7.11
CA ALA A 133 -9.05 18.03 8.15
C ALA A 133 -8.04 19.17 8.00
N GLU A 134 -7.39 19.54 9.11
CA GLU A 134 -6.26 20.45 9.10
C GLU A 134 -4.96 19.66 8.87
N LEU A 135 -4.14 20.13 7.93
CA LEU A 135 -2.87 19.50 7.56
C LEU A 135 -1.73 20.51 7.68
N SER A 136 -0.52 20.02 7.97
CA SER A 136 0.68 20.86 7.91
C SER A 136 0.95 21.28 6.45
N ALA A 137 1.11 22.59 6.23
CA ALA A 137 1.48 23.17 4.93
C ALA A 137 2.84 22.66 4.42
N HIS A 138 3.77 22.40 5.34
CA HIS A 138 5.11 21.90 5.05
C HIS A 138 5.44 20.73 5.97
N PRO A 139 4.94 19.51 5.67
CA PRO A 139 5.13 18.35 6.54
C PRO A 139 6.60 18.08 6.86
N ARG A 140 7.52 18.33 5.91
CA ARG A 140 8.97 18.14 6.10
C ARG A 140 9.58 19.00 7.20
N LEU A 141 8.93 20.11 7.56
CA LEU A 141 9.35 21.01 8.64
C LEU A 141 8.70 20.65 9.98
N SER A 142 7.75 19.69 9.98
CA SER A 142 7.10 19.24 11.20
C SER A 142 8.09 18.47 12.10
N PRO A 143 8.07 18.68 13.43
CA PRO A 143 8.82 17.84 14.36
C PRO A 143 8.42 16.35 14.32
N THR A 144 7.21 16.06 13.86
CA THR A 144 6.68 14.70 13.72
C THR A 144 7.04 14.03 12.39
N TYR A 145 7.75 14.74 11.50
CA TYR A 145 8.04 14.24 10.16
C TYR A 145 8.84 12.92 10.22
N PRO A 146 8.37 11.86 9.56
CA PRO A 146 9.00 10.55 9.64
C PRO A 146 10.42 10.55 9.05
N PRO A 147 11.38 9.89 9.72
CA PRO A 147 12.74 9.80 9.24
C PRO A 147 12.82 9.03 7.90
N ALA A 148 13.97 9.12 7.23
CA ALA A 148 14.23 8.22 6.10
C ALA A 148 14.35 6.77 6.61
N ILE A 149 13.76 5.84 5.88
CA ILE A 149 13.70 4.42 6.24
C ILE A 149 14.66 3.65 5.33
N ASN A 150 15.45 2.77 5.92
CA ASN A 150 16.20 1.77 5.17
C ASN A 150 15.44 0.44 5.26
N TRP A 151 14.63 0.16 4.24
CA TRP A 151 13.66 -0.94 4.23
C TRP A 151 14.26 -2.34 4.36
N SER A 152 15.54 -2.52 4.03
CA SER A 152 16.22 -3.82 4.08
C SER A 152 17.21 -3.96 5.25
N LEU A 153 17.42 -2.90 6.05
CA LEU A 153 18.47 -2.87 7.08
C LEU A 153 18.31 -3.99 8.10
N TYR A 154 17.14 -4.10 8.73
CA TYR A 154 16.88 -5.15 9.70
C TYR A 154 16.87 -6.53 9.04
N ALA A 155 16.12 -6.67 7.94
CA ALA A 155 15.91 -7.94 7.26
C ALA A 155 17.21 -8.60 6.76
N THR A 156 18.18 -7.80 6.30
CA THR A 156 19.48 -8.30 5.84
C THR A 156 20.45 -8.61 6.99
N SER A 157 20.23 -8.06 8.18
CA SER A 157 21.09 -8.27 9.35
C SER A 157 20.80 -9.58 10.10
N ILE A 158 19.60 -10.13 9.95
CA ILE A 158 19.16 -11.33 10.65
C ILE A 158 19.35 -12.59 9.80
N LYS A 159 19.52 -13.73 10.47
CA LYS A 159 19.43 -15.04 9.81
C LYS A 159 17.97 -15.40 9.59
N LYS A 160 17.69 -16.19 8.54
CA LYS A 160 16.36 -16.78 8.33
C LYS A 160 15.92 -17.52 9.59
N PHE A 161 14.66 -17.32 10.00
CA PHE A 161 14.14 -18.04 11.16
C PHE A 161 14.07 -19.54 10.87
N PRO A 162 14.52 -20.39 11.81
CA PRO A 162 14.49 -21.84 11.63
C PRO A 162 13.04 -22.33 11.52
N GLY A 163 12.78 -23.28 10.64
CA GLY A 163 11.45 -23.88 10.48
C GLY A 163 11.40 -24.88 9.34
N GLU A 164 10.35 -25.69 9.32
CA GLU A 164 10.09 -26.65 8.24
C GLU A 164 9.92 -25.92 6.89
N ASN A 165 10.36 -26.55 5.79
CA ASN A 165 10.12 -26.08 4.42
C ASN A 165 8.67 -26.37 3.99
N ASP A 166 7.68 -25.87 4.75
CA ASP A 166 6.25 -26.09 4.50
C ASP A 166 5.59 -24.97 3.67
N THR A 167 6.32 -24.42 2.71
CA THR A 167 5.79 -23.37 1.83
C THR A 167 4.89 -23.93 0.74
N PHE A 168 3.91 -23.14 0.32
CA PHE A 168 3.05 -23.47 -0.83
C PHE A 168 2.87 -22.25 -1.74
N SER A 169 2.55 -22.48 -3.00
CA SER A 169 2.26 -21.40 -3.95
C SER A 169 0.77 -21.07 -3.94
N GLY A 170 0.43 -19.77 -3.94
CA GLY A 170 -0.96 -19.31 -4.01
C GLY A 170 -1.11 -18.07 -4.88
N PRO A 171 -2.18 -17.95 -5.68
CA PRO A 171 -2.39 -16.79 -6.52
C PRO A 171 -2.97 -15.62 -5.71
N VAL A 172 -2.29 -14.47 -5.74
CA VAL A 172 -2.94 -13.17 -5.49
C VAL A 172 -3.31 -12.61 -6.86
N ARG A 173 -4.58 -12.80 -7.23
CA ARG A 173 -5.08 -12.58 -8.60
C ARG A 173 -4.30 -13.38 -9.66
N LYS A 174 -3.34 -12.76 -10.34
CA LYS A 174 -2.52 -13.37 -11.40
C LYS A 174 -1.06 -13.56 -11.00
N ASP A 175 -0.70 -13.06 -9.82
CA ASP A 175 0.65 -13.09 -9.29
C ASP A 175 0.77 -14.30 -8.36
N ILE A 176 1.76 -15.16 -8.59
CA ILE A 176 1.94 -16.38 -7.81
C ILE A 176 2.87 -16.10 -6.65
N PHE A 177 2.31 -15.98 -5.45
CA PHE A 177 3.04 -15.77 -4.22
C PHE A 177 3.56 -17.09 -3.67
N THR A 178 4.66 -17.03 -2.91
CA THR A 178 5.08 -18.13 -2.04
C THR A 178 4.59 -17.83 -0.63
N PHE A 179 3.75 -18.72 -0.09
CA PHE A 179 3.10 -18.58 1.20
C PHE A 179 3.60 -19.61 2.21
N ARG A 180 3.42 -19.26 3.49
CA ARG A 180 3.63 -20.13 4.64
C ARG A 180 2.54 -19.91 5.68
N GLU A 181 1.93 -20.99 6.17
CA GLU A 181 0.84 -20.91 7.14
C GLU A 181 1.33 -20.56 8.55
N LEU A 182 0.61 -19.66 9.23
CA LEU A 182 0.77 -19.38 10.65
C LEU A 182 -0.03 -20.40 11.47
N ARG A 183 0.58 -21.56 11.73
CA ARG A 183 -0.07 -22.71 12.39
C ARG A 183 -0.30 -22.52 13.89
N HIS A 184 0.54 -21.71 14.54
CA HIS A 184 0.55 -21.53 15.99
C HIS A 184 -0.03 -20.16 16.39
N LYS A 185 -0.25 -19.97 17.70
CA LYS A 185 -0.72 -18.69 18.25
C LYS A 185 0.34 -17.59 18.10
N ASP A 186 1.61 -17.96 18.19
CA ASP A 186 2.77 -17.10 18.04
C ASP A 186 3.83 -17.79 17.18
N GLY A 187 4.77 -17.01 16.67
CA GLY A 187 5.95 -17.57 16.03
C GLY A 187 6.72 -16.60 15.15
N ASN A 188 7.84 -17.11 14.67
CA ASN A 188 8.80 -16.38 13.84
C ASN A 188 8.96 -17.10 12.51
N TYR A 189 8.59 -16.45 11.42
CA TYR A 189 8.51 -17.07 10.10
C TYR A 189 9.33 -16.31 9.08
N THR A 190 9.97 -17.05 8.18
CA THR A 190 10.61 -16.52 6.99
C THR A 190 10.06 -17.23 5.76
N VAL A 191 9.75 -16.47 4.72
CA VAL A 191 9.41 -16.98 3.38
C VAL A 191 10.15 -16.14 2.35
N CYS A 192 10.65 -16.75 1.28
CA CYS A 192 11.37 -16.05 0.24
C CYS A 192 10.83 -16.40 -1.14
N GLN A 193 10.85 -15.42 -2.06
CA GLN A 193 10.62 -15.62 -3.49
C GLN A 193 11.54 -14.66 -4.26
N GLY A 194 12.27 -15.19 -5.25
CA GLY A 194 13.27 -14.40 -5.98
C GLY A 194 14.35 -13.86 -5.05
N ASP A 195 14.60 -12.55 -5.16
CA ASP A 195 15.57 -11.80 -4.34
C ASP A 195 14.96 -11.34 -2.99
N LEU A 196 13.66 -11.52 -2.79
CA LEU A 196 12.94 -11.06 -1.60
C LEU A 196 12.78 -12.17 -0.56
N CYS A 197 13.28 -11.93 0.66
CA CYS A 197 12.95 -12.69 1.85
C CYS A 197 12.14 -11.81 2.82
N CYS A 198 10.99 -12.32 3.25
CA CYS A 198 10.08 -11.67 4.18
C CYS A 198 10.16 -12.34 5.55
N HIS A 199 10.24 -11.54 6.61
CA HIS A 199 10.36 -11.99 7.99
C HIS A 199 9.19 -11.45 8.81
N LEU A 200 8.55 -12.35 9.56
CA LEU A 200 7.45 -12.03 10.46
C LEU A 200 7.72 -12.56 11.85
N VAL A 201 7.51 -11.72 12.84
CA VAL A 201 7.34 -12.10 14.26
C VAL A 201 5.92 -11.70 14.64
N TYR A 202 5.14 -12.60 15.23
CA TYR A 202 3.76 -12.28 15.62
C TYR A 202 3.30 -13.03 16.86
N GLN A 203 2.23 -12.51 17.45
CA GLN A 203 1.43 -13.17 18.47
C GLN A 203 -0.05 -12.81 18.26
N MET A 204 -0.89 -13.81 17.98
CA MET A 204 -2.35 -13.66 17.92
C MET A 204 -2.92 -13.58 19.34
N SER A 205 -4.00 -12.83 19.54
CA SER A 205 -4.76 -12.83 20.80
C SER A 205 -5.34 -14.21 21.10
N ASP A 206 -5.82 -14.90 20.06
CA ASP A 206 -6.26 -16.30 20.10
C ASP A 206 -6.03 -16.98 18.75
N LYS A 207 -5.65 -18.27 18.75
CA LYS A 207 -5.47 -19.06 17.52
C LYS A 207 -6.77 -19.77 17.19
N ARG A 208 -7.56 -19.12 16.33
CA ARG A 208 -8.83 -19.64 15.84
C ARG A 208 -8.64 -20.85 14.92
N LYS A 209 -9.60 -21.78 14.96
CA LYS A 209 -9.63 -22.97 14.08
C LYS A 209 -10.33 -22.71 12.75
N ASP A 210 -11.17 -21.68 12.70
CA ASP A 210 -11.98 -21.27 11.54
C ASP A 210 -11.33 -20.14 10.71
N GLU A 211 -10.19 -19.59 11.16
CA GLU A 211 -9.41 -18.60 10.42
C GLU A 211 -7.98 -19.04 10.19
N VAL A 212 -7.50 -18.81 8.97
CA VAL A 212 -6.12 -19.10 8.57
C VAL A 212 -5.43 -17.80 8.17
N TYR A 213 -4.20 -17.64 8.63
CA TYR A 213 -3.30 -16.55 8.25
C TYR A 213 -2.05 -17.13 7.62
N VAL A 214 -1.48 -16.39 6.68
CA VAL A 214 -0.25 -16.76 5.99
C VAL A 214 0.72 -15.58 5.95
N LEU A 215 2.01 -15.90 5.94
CA LEU A 215 3.05 -14.99 5.50
C LEU A 215 3.34 -15.27 4.03
N GLY A 216 3.34 -14.24 3.18
CA GLY A 216 3.62 -14.31 1.75
C GLY A 216 4.80 -13.44 1.32
N ALA A 217 5.53 -13.92 0.33
CA ALA A 217 6.51 -13.15 -0.44
C ALA A 217 6.16 -13.17 -1.93
N PHE A 218 6.31 -12.01 -2.58
CA PHE A 218 6.28 -11.89 -4.04
C PHE A 218 7.42 -11.03 -4.56
N ASP A 219 8.09 -11.49 -5.61
CA ASP A 219 9.12 -10.75 -6.35
C ASP A 219 8.95 -11.01 -7.85
N GLY A 220 8.32 -10.07 -8.57
CA GLY A 220 8.08 -10.26 -10.00
C GLY A 220 7.24 -9.18 -10.69
N LEU A 221 6.99 -9.40 -11.99
CA LEU A 221 6.23 -8.49 -12.85
C LEU A 221 4.72 -8.70 -12.75
N HIS A 222 4.02 -7.70 -12.23
CA HIS A 222 2.57 -7.58 -12.27
C HIS A 222 2.08 -6.92 -13.57
N GLY A 223 0.79 -7.08 -13.86
CA GLY A 223 0.08 -6.35 -14.91
C GLY A 223 -0.14 -7.17 -16.18
N SER A 224 -0.80 -6.58 -17.18
CA SER A 224 -1.05 -7.23 -18.46
C SER A 224 -0.42 -6.47 -19.62
N LEU A 225 -0.97 -5.30 -19.95
CA LEU A 225 -0.49 -4.46 -21.06
C LEU A 225 0.73 -3.67 -20.62
N ILE A 226 0.64 -3.03 -19.46
CA ILE A 226 1.76 -2.39 -18.78
C ILE A 226 2.24 -3.38 -17.72
N LYS A 227 3.52 -3.75 -17.80
CA LYS A 227 4.16 -4.70 -16.90
C LYS A 227 5.07 -3.94 -15.94
N TYR A 228 4.86 -4.13 -14.65
CA TYR A 228 5.57 -3.38 -13.64
C TYR A 228 5.89 -4.25 -12.42
N HIS A 229 7.07 -4.04 -11.86
CA HIS A 229 7.72 -4.95 -10.93
C HIS A 229 7.38 -4.67 -9.46
N TRP A 230 6.87 -5.68 -8.76
CA TRP A 230 6.57 -5.60 -7.34
C TRP A 230 7.54 -6.43 -6.52
N GLN A 231 7.80 -5.97 -5.31
CA GLN A 231 8.30 -6.78 -4.21
C GLN A 231 7.32 -6.63 -3.07
N ILE A 232 6.72 -7.71 -2.57
CA ILE A 232 5.66 -7.64 -1.55
C ILE A 232 5.95 -8.64 -0.45
N CYS A 233 5.95 -8.15 0.80
CA CYS A 233 5.86 -8.98 1.99
C CYS A 233 4.50 -8.76 2.63
N SER A 234 3.77 -9.82 2.96
CA SER A 234 2.42 -9.67 3.52
C SER A 234 2.08 -10.74 4.56
N LEU A 235 1.60 -10.31 5.72
CA LEU A 235 0.79 -11.12 6.63
C LEU A 235 -0.67 -10.92 6.23
N LEU A 236 -1.36 -11.95 5.76
CA LEU A 236 -2.77 -11.82 5.33
C LEU A 236 -3.66 -12.97 5.81
N LYS A 237 -4.94 -12.64 6.00
CA LYS A 237 -6.02 -13.58 6.29
C LYS A 237 -6.49 -14.27 5.00
N CYS A 238 -6.64 -15.59 5.03
CA CYS A 238 -7.24 -16.34 3.92
C CYS A 238 -8.77 -16.30 4.04
N PRO A 239 -9.53 -16.21 2.94
CA PRO A 239 -11.00 -16.15 3.01
C PRO A 239 -11.64 -17.39 3.65
N SER A 240 -10.99 -18.55 3.52
CA SER A 240 -11.43 -19.80 4.13
C SER A 240 -10.26 -20.54 4.78
N THR A 241 -10.55 -21.64 5.46
CA THR A 241 -9.54 -22.58 5.98
C THR A 241 -8.80 -23.36 4.89
N ASN A 242 -9.26 -23.31 3.64
CA ASN A 242 -8.55 -23.91 2.52
C ASN A 242 -7.40 -23.00 2.06
N LEU A 243 -6.16 -23.49 2.17
CA LEU A 243 -4.94 -22.75 1.82
C LEU A 243 -4.92 -22.26 0.36
N SER A 244 -5.62 -22.93 -0.57
CA SER A 244 -5.70 -22.46 -1.96
C SER A 244 -6.47 -21.15 -2.15
N THR A 245 -7.23 -20.72 -1.12
CA THR A 245 -7.97 -19.45 -1.13
C THR A 245 -7.12 -18.27 -0.65
N CYS A 246 -5.97 -18.51 -0.03
CA CYS A 246 -5.09 -17.45 0.43
C CYS A 246 -4.66 -16.54 -0.73
N GLY A 247 -4.82 -15.23 -0.55
CA GLY A 247 -4.60 -14.21 -1.59
C GLY A 247 -5.85 -13.76 -2.34
N GLN A 248 -6.98 -14.45 -2.18
CA GLN A 248 -8.29 -13.97 -2.66
C GLN A 248 -8.86 -12.88 -1.71
N ALA A 249 -9.80 -12.09 -2.22
CA ALA A 249 -10.39 -10.97 -1.49
C ALA A 249 -11.14 -11.43 -0.23
N THR A 250 -10.93 -10.73 0.88
CA THR A 250 -11.67 -10.94 2.14
C THR A 250 -11.80 -9.61 2.88
N GLU A 251 -13.03 -9.24 3.23
CA GLU A 251 -13.34 -7.97 3.90
C GLU A 251 -13.50 -8.14 5.42
N THR A 252 -13.57 -9.37 5.91
CA THR A 252 -13.88 -9.67 7.31
C THR A 252 -12.86 -10.61 7.92
N ALA A 253 -12.54 -10.34 9.19
CA ALA A 253 -11.69 -11.16 10.03
C ALA A 253 -12.18 -11.11 11.47
N GLN A 254 -11.78 -12.08 12.30
CA GLN A 254 -12.10 -12.16 13.72
C GLN A 254 -10.85 -12.19 14.61
N THR A 255 -9.72 -12.61 14.07
CA THR A 255 -8.45 -12.71 14.82
C THR A 255 -7.79 -11.34 15.00
N LYS A 256 -7.58 -10.98 16.27
CA LYS A 256 -6.73 -9.85 16.68
C LYS A 256 -5.31 -10.34 16.95
N PHE A 257 -4.36 -9.41 16.91
CA PHE A 257 -2.95 -9.68 17.20
C PHE A 257 -2.53 -8.88 18.44
N GLU A 258 -1.88 -9.54 19.39
CA GLU A 258 -1.19 -8.84 20.49
C GLU A 258 0.02 -8.07 19.97
N MET A 259 0.71 -8.65 18.98
CA MET A 259 1.76 -7.96 18.24
C MET A 259 2.01 -8.57 16.86
N PHE A 260 2.53 -7.76 15.94
CA PHE A 260 3.20 -8.21 14.73
C PHE A 260 4.40 -7.30 14.41
N SER A 261 5.42 -7.86 13.76
CA SER A 261 6.57 -7.16 13.20
C SER A 261 6.94 -7.79 11.86
N LEU A 262 6.74 -7.05 10.77
CA LEU A 262 7.00 -7.48 9.40
C LEU A 262 8.19 -6.70 8.81
N SER A 263 9.07 -7.39 8.08
CA SER A 263 10.18 -6.77 7.34
C SER A 263 10.55 -7.60 6.12
N GLY A 264 11.32 -7.03 5.19
CA GLY A 264 11.78 -7.76 4.01
C GLY A 264 13.09 -7.24 3.43
N THR A 265 13.81 -8.08 2.68
CA THR A 265 15.06 -7.69 2.00
C THR A 265 14.80 -6.90 0.71
N PHE A 266 14.00 -5.83 0.80
CA PHE A 266 13.60 -5.02 -0.34
C PHE A 266 14.81 -4.49 -1.12
N GLY A 267 14.79 -4.67 -2.44
CA GLY A 267 15.76 -4.12 -3.39
C GLY A 267 15.47 -2.67 -3.80
N THR A 268 14.52 -2.00 -3.12
CA THR A 268 14.05 -0.65 -3.44
C THR A 268 13.91 0.20 -2.18
N SER A 269 13.98 1.52 -2.35
CA SER A 269 13.64 2.49 -1.30
C SER A 269 12.15 2.90 -1.32
N TYR A 270 11.41 2.51 -2.36
CA TYR A 270 10.00 2.82 -2.54
C TYR A 270 9.15 1.65 -2.05
N VAL A 271 8.87 1.65 -0.74
CA VAL A 271 8.00 0.68 -0.06
C VAL A 271 6.89 1.43 0.66
N PHE A 272 5.66 0.93 0.51
CA PHE A 272 4.43 1.53 1.01
C PHE A 272 3.84 0.60 2.09
N PRO A 273 3.85 1.00 3.37
CA PRO A 273 3.36 0.18 4.47
C PRO A 273 1.83 0.23 4.58
N GLU A 274 1.19 -0.93 4.57
CA GLU A 274 -0.27 -1.09 4.61
C GLU A 274 -0.68 -1.88 5.86
N VAL A 275 -1.72 -1.43 6.55
CA VAL A 275 -2.40 -2.18 7.61
C VAL A 275 -3.90 -1.97 7.44
N LEU A 276 -4.61 -3.08 7.24
CA LEU A 276 -6.05 -3.07 7.01
C LEU A 276 -6.76 -4.01 8.00
N TYR A 277 -7.78 -3.48 8.67
CA TYR A 277 -8.63 -4.21 9.60
C TYR A 277 -9.95 -4.65 8.96
N SER A 278 -10.60 -5.60 9.63
CA SER A 278 -11.94 -6.10 9.30
C SER A 278 -12.93 -4.96 9.04
N GLY A 279 -13.74 -5.10 7.99
CA GLY A 279 -14.63 -4.06 7.48
C GLY A 279 -13.92 -3.04 6.60
N VAL A 280 -12.73 -3.35 6.08
CA VAL A 280 -11.92 -2.48 5.20
C VAL A 280 -11.62 -1.14 5.88
N GLN A 281 -10.99 -1.21 7.05
CA GLN A 281 -10.73 -0.04 7.90
C GLN A 281 -9.23 0.18 8.08
N LEU A 282 -8.78 1.43 7.97
CA LEU A 282 -7.39 1.79 8.28
C LEU A 282 -7.14 1.70 9.79
N ALA A 283 -5.86 1.65 10.15
CA ALA A 283 -5.37 1.52 11.52
C ALA A 283 -4.60 2.78 11.99
N PRO A 284 -5.20 3.99 11.97
CA PRO A 284 -4.51 5.24 12.31
C PRO A 284 -3.90 5.18 13.72
N GLY A 285 -2.58 5.36 13.80
CA GLY A 285 -1.87 5.42 15.07
C GLY A 285 -1.67 4.08 15.78
N GLU A 286 -2.10 2.95 15.21
CA GLU A 286 -1.97 1.62 15.83
C GLU A 286 -0.68 0.87 15.42
N PHE A 287 0.03 1.37 14.42
CA PHE A 287 1.30 0.81 13.96
C PHE A 287 2.37 1.90 13.79
N GLU A 288 3.61 1.46 13.63
CA GLU A 288 4.74 2.31 13.26
C GLU A 288 5.68 1.62 12.28
N VAL A 289 6.47 2.45 11.59
CA VAL A 289 7.57 1.98 10.75
C VAL A 289 8.89 2.45 11.36
N LEU A 290 9.73 1.48 11.71
CA LEU A 290 11.03 1.73 12.29
C LEU A 290 12.04 2.10 11.20
N ARG A 291 13.10 2.83 11.59
CA ARG A 291 14.15 3.30 10.68
C ARG A 291 14.87 2.17 9.94
N ASP A 292 14.85 0.97 10.51
CA ASP A 292 15.47 -0.24 9.98
C ASP A 292 14.56 -1.08 9.07
N GLY A 293 13.37 -0.56 8.72
CA GLY A 293 12.48 -1.17 7.74
C GLY A 293 11.43 -2.12 8.30
N ARG A 294 11.29 -2.20 9.62
CA ARG A 294 10.22 -2.99 10.26
C ARG A 294 8.91 -2.22 10.34
N LEU A 295 7.82 -2.87 9.93
CA LEU A 295 6.44 -2.46 10.17
C LEU A 295 5.92 -3.21 11.40
N GLU A 296 5.67 -2.50 12.49
CA GLU A 296 5.29 -3.09 13.78
C GLU A 296 3.98 -2.52 14.31
N SER A 297 3.20 -3.35 14.98
CA SER A 297 2.08 -2.89 15.81
C SER A 297 2.62 -2.21 17.07
N LYS A 298 2.09 -1.03 17.44
CA LYS A 298 2.49 -0.34 18.68
C LYS A 298 1.98 -1.05 19.94
N HIS A 299 0.77 -1.60 19.83
CA HIS A 299 0.04 -2.33 20.87
C HIS A 299 -0.75 -3.47 20.21
N GLY A 300 -1.48 -4.25 21.00
CA GLY A 300 -2.44 -5.20 20.45
C GLY A 300 -3.46 -4.51 19.56
N THR A 301 -3.78 -5.12 18.42
CA THR A 301 -4.66 -4.54 17.40
C THR A 301 -6.05 -4.33 17.97
N LEU A 302 -6.62 -3.13 17.79
CA LEU A 302 -7.95 -2.83 18.32
C LEU A 302 -9.04 -3.64 17.61
N LYS A 303 -8.83 -3.94 16.33
CA LYS A 303 -9.73 -4.70 15.47
C LYS A 303 -9.03 -5.93 14.86
N PRO A 304 -9.80 -6.90 14.35
CA PRO A 304 -9.24 -8.03 13.65
C PRO A 304 -8.48 -7.63 12.39
N LEU A 305 -7.35 -8.28 12.13
CA LEU A 305 -6.43 -7.95 11.03
C LEU A 305 -6.86 -8.64 9.72
N ILE A 306 -7.03 -7.88 8.64
CA ILE A 306 -7.13 -8.48 7.29
C ILE A 306 -5.72 -8.69 6.75
N THR A 307 -4.91 -7.64 6.76
CA THR A 307 -3.55 -7.68 6.25
C THR A 307 -2.63 -6.65 6.92
N ALA A 308 -1.36 -7.01 7.04
CA ALA A 308 -0.25 -6.09 7.25
C ALA A 308 0.77 -6.36 6.13
N THR A 309 1.06 -5.36 5.30
CA THR A 309 1.81 -5.52 4.05
C THR A 309 2.87 -4.44 3.92
N LEU A 310 4.01 -4.82 3.33
CA LEU A 310 5.02 -3.91 2.82
C LEU A 310 5.02 -4.04 1.29
N PHE A 311 4.47 -3.04 0.60
CA PHE A 311 4.31 -3.02 -0.85
C PHE A 311 5.44 -2.25 -1.52
N GLY A 312 6.38 -2.94 -2.15
CA GLY A 312 7.56 -2.37 -2.80
C GLY A 312 7.44 -2.25 -4.32
N ARG A 313 7.97 -1.15 -4.88
CA ARG A 313 8.09 -0.93 -6.34
C ARG A 313 9.54 -0.81 -6.79
N LEU A 314 9.91 -1.64 -7.76
CA LEU A 314 11.22 -1.60 -8.44
C LEU A 314 11.01 -0.98 -9.83
N TYR A 315 10.89 0.34 -9.89
CA TYR A 315 10.52 1.06 -11.11
C TYR A 315 11.51 0.85 -12.26
N GLU A 316 12.79 0.63 -11.95
CA GLU A 316 13.85 0.32 -12.91
C GLU A 316 13.73 -1.07 -13.56
N LYS A 317 12.96 -1.98 -12.95
CA LYS A 317 12.64 -3.30 -13.51
C LYS A 317 11.29 -3.32 -14.26
N ASP A 318 10.58 -2.19 -14.36
CA ASP A 318 9.36 -2.11 -15.16
C ASP A 318 9.69 -2.26 -16.65
N HIS A 319 8.75 -2.83 -17.41
CA HIS A 319 8.89 -2.82 -18.86
C HIS A 319 8.75 -1.39 -19.41
N PRO A 320 9.32 -1.08 -20.59
CA PRO A 320 9.12 0.19 -21.25
C PRO A 320 7.64 0.56 -21.33
N HIS A 321 7.34 1.82 -21.04
CA HIS A 321 5.98 2.36 -21.17
C HIS A 321 5.51 2.15 -22.62
N PRO A 322 4.23 1.83 -22.91
CA PRO A 322 3.75 1.51 -24.27
C PRO A 322 4.02 2.54 -25.39
N LEU A 323 4.48 3.74 -25.04
CA LEU A 323 4.87 4.81 -25.96
C LEU A 323 6.38 4.89 -26.22
N ARG A 324 7.18 4.08 -25.54
CA ARG A 324 8.65 4.05 -25.59
C ARG A 324 9.15 2.68 -25.99
#